data_AF-A0A524IFU9-F1
#
_entry.id   AF-A0A524IFU9-F1
#
_cell.length_a   1.000
_cell.length_b   1.000
_cell.length_c   1.000
_cell.angle_alpha   90.00
_cell.angle_beta   90.00
_cell.angle_gamma   90.00
#
_symmetry.space_group_name_H-M   'P 1'
#
loop_
_entity.id
_entity.type
_entity.pdbx_description
1 polymer ?
#
loop_
_entity_poly.entity_id
_entity_poly.type
_entity_poly.pdbx_seq_one_letter_code
_entity_poly.pdbx_strand_id
1 'polypeptide(L)'
;MQSTGEKAIQLWTGNCLVRASLLKEREGPFDPSYGITGGEDSFLFETLEREGARFVYCLEAWVSEYLPPHRTRIPYLFRQGIRNGNAHTRRKIESCGKGRFSVRLFMIAKALFYGTASLALLIAFLPVPARSTIWMIRFGSNIGRFLAAVGWNIEFYR
;
A
#
# COMPACT_ATOMS: atom_id res chain seq x y z
N MET A 1 -10.68 17.09 8.44
CA MET A 1 -10.16 17.39 7.10
C MET A 1 -8.88 18.18 7.32
N GLN A 2 -7.76 17.85 6.66
CA GLN A 2 -6.50 18.57 6.89
C GLN A 2 -6.54 19.95 6.23
N SER A 3 -5.93 20.94 6.87
CA SER A 3 -5.76 22.30 6.33
C SER A 3 -4.41 22.45 5.63
N THR A 4 -4.29 23.41 4.71
CA THR A 4 -3.02 23.72 4.05
C THR A 4 -1.95 24.12 5.06
N GLY A 5 -0.75 23.55 4.92
CA GLY A 5 0.39 23.77 5.81
C GLY A 5 0.48 22.79 6.99
N GLU A 6 -0.56 21.99 7.27
CA GLU A 6 -0.48 20.94 8.28
C GLU A 6 0.49 19.82 7.87
N LYS A 7 1.05 19.10 8.84
CA LYS A 7 1.87 17.92 8.56
C LYS A 7 1.06 16.90 7.74
N ALA A 8 1.59 16.49 6.60
CA ALA A 8 0.94 15.49 5.77
C ALA A 8 0.85 14.15 6.51
N ILE A 9 -0.34 13.55 6.57
CA ILE A 9 -0.57 12.23 7.19
C ILE A 9 -0.22 11.10 6.22
N GLN A 10 -0.31 11.36 4.92
CA GLN A 10 0.02 10.41 3.86
C GLN A 10 0.84 11.08 2.77
N LEU A 11 1.78 10.33 2.20
CA LEU A 11 2.72 10.81 1.18
C LEU A 11 2.64 9.91 -0.04
N TRP A 12 2.49 10.53 -1.21
CA TRP A 12 2.31 9.87 -2.50
C TRP A 12 3.10 10.64 -3.56
N THR A 13 3.83 9.95 -4.42
CA THR A 13 4.59 10.58 -5.51
C THR A 13 3.70 11.08 -6.65
N GLY A 14 2.49 10.56 -6.78
CA GLY A 14 1.53 10.95 -7.82
C GLY A 14 0.99 12.38 -7.73
N ASN A 15 1.22 13.08 -6.61
CA ASN A 15 0.87 14.49 -6.44
C ASN A 15 1.68 15.11 -5.30
N CYS A 16 2.99 15.26 -5.52
CA CYS A 16 3.87 15.93 -4.57
C CYS A 16 4.86 16.84 -5.28
N LEU A 17 5.27 17.90 -4.59
CA LEU A 17 6.37 18.76 -5.01
C LEU A 17 7.46 18.69 -3.95
N VAL A 18 8.68 18.33 -4.37
CA VAL A 18 9.85 18.22 -3.51
C VAL A 18 10.92 19.18 -4.00
N ARG A 19 11.64 19.82 -3.08
CA ARG A 19 12.77 20.69 -3.41
C ARG A 19 13.86 19.87 -4.10
N ALA A 20 14.26 20.27 -5.31
CA ALA A 20 15.21 19.50 -6.12
C ALA A 20 16.55 19.21 -5.44
N SER A 21 17.05 20.10 -4.57
CA SER A 21 18.30 19.88 -3.82
C SER A 21 18.24 18.64 -2.93
N LEU A 22 17.06 18.31 -2.37
CA LEU A 22 16.85 17.10 -1.57
C LEU A 22 17.01 15.80 -2.37
N LEU A 23 17.04 15.87 -3.70
CA LEU A 23 17.17 14.70 -4.57
C LEU A 23 18.52 14.70 -5.31
N LYS A 24 19.01 15.87 -5.74
CA LYS A 24 20.24 16.01 -6.53
C LYS A 24 21.52 15.67 -5.76
N GLU A 25 21.51 15.81 -4.44
CA GLU A 25 22.66 15.53 -3.58
C GLU A 25 22.82 14.02 -3.27
N ARG A 26 21.99 13.16 -3.90
CA ARG A 26 21.86 11.74 -3.57
C ARG A 26 22.04 10.90 -4.83
N GLU A 27 22.75 9.79 -4.71
CA GLU A 27 22.77 8.77 -5.77
C GLU A 27 21.40 8.09 -5.83
N GLY A 28 20.65 8.30 -6.92
CA GLY A 28 19.40 7.62 -7.24
C GLY A 28 18.33 7.70 -6.13
N PRO A 29 17.38 8.66 -6.16
CA PRO A 29 16.35 8.75 -5.12
C PRO A 29 15.45 7.52 -5.04
N PHE A 30 15.44 6.70 -6.10
CA PHE A 30 14.79 5.42 -6.17
C PHE A 30 15.84 4.35 -6.51
N ASP A 31 15.98 3.37 -5.64
CA ASP A 31 16.82 2.21 -5.91
C ASP A 31 16.08 1.27 -6.88
N PRO A 32 16.65 0.95 -8.06
CA PRO A 32 16.04 0.06 -9.05
C PRO A 32 15.64 -1.31 -8.50
N SER A 33 16.26 -1.78 -7.42
CA SER A 33 15.88 -3.02 -6.73
C SER A 33 14.45 -2.98 -6.18
N TYR A 34 13.91 -1.78 -5.91
CA TYR A 34 12.52 -1.59 -5.48
C TYR A 34 11.51 -1.57 -6.62
N GLY A 35 11.94 -1.43 -7.88
CA GLY A 35 11.05 -1.50 -9.05
C GLY A 35 10.30 -2.84 -9.16
N ILE A 36 10.83 -3.88 -8.51
CA ILE A 36 10.28 -5.25 -8.51
C ILE A 36 9.29 -5.46 -7.34
N THR A 37 9.49 -4.76 -6.23
CA THR A 37 8.86 -5.07 -4.94
C THR A 37 7.80 -4.05 -4.52
N GLY A 38 7.88 -2.83 -5.06
CA GLY A 38 7.05 -1.69 -4.71
C GLY A 38 7.39 -1.09 -3.33
N GLY A 39 7.04 0.18 -3.14
CA GLY A 39 7.31 0.90 -1.87
C GLY A 39 8.53 1.82 -1.91
N GLU A 40 9.13 2.01 -3.07
CA GLU A 40 10.19 3.00 -3.32
C GLU A 40 9.78 4.41 -2.86
N ASP A 41 8.54 4.82 -3.14
CA ASP A 41 7.98 6.10 -2.69
C ASP A 41 8.02 6.23 -1.17
N SER A 42 7.54 5.19 -0.46
CA SER A 42 7.50 5.20 1.00
C SER A 42 8.91 5.25 1.58
N PHE A 43 9.85 4.51 0.98
CA PHE A 43 11.25 4.52 1.40
C PHE A 43 11.91 5.89 1.17
N LEU A 44 11.69 6.51 0.02
CA LEU A 44 12.18 7.86 -0.26
C LEU A 44 11.65 8.86 0.78
N PHE A 45 10.34 8.89 1.01
CA PHE A 45 9.73 9.82 1.96
C PHE A 45 10.18 9.58 3.41
N GLU A 46 10.25 8.32 3.86
CA GLU A 46 10.76 7.97 5.19
C GLU A 46 12.21 8.42 5.36
N THR A 47 13.04 8.24 4.33
CA THR A 47 14.44 8.64 4.38
C THR A 47 14.58 10.16 4.44
N LEU A 48 13.85 10.90 3.60
CA LEU A 48 13.84 12.36 3.62
C LEU A 48 13.33 12.91 4.96
N GLU A 49 12.28 12.32 5.55
CA GLU A 49 11.78 12.71 6.86
C GLU A 49 12.84 12.47 7.96
N ARG A 50 13.56 11.34 7.90
CA ARG A 50 14.68 11.05 8.81
C ARG A 50 15.86 12.02 8.65
N GLU A 51 16.05 12.57 7.46
CA GLU A 51 17.06 13.60 7.16
C GLU A 51 16.57 15.03 7.51
N GLY A 52 15.38 15.16 8.09
CA GLY A 52 14.84 16.43 8.59
C GLY A 52 13.93 17.18 7.61
N ALA A 53 13.62 16.58 6.45
CA ALA A 53 12.61 17.14 5.55
C ALA A 53 11.23 17.13 6.23
N ARG A 54 10.44 18.17 5.97
CA ARG A 54 9.06 18.29 6.47
C ARG A 54 8.10 18.26 5.30
N PHE A 55 7.13 17.36 5.38
CA PHE A 55 6.06 17.26 4.39
C PHE A 55 4.80 17.92 4.91
N VAL A 56 4.24 18.83 4.12
CA VAL A 56 3.01 19.55 4.44
C VAL A 56 1.92 19.20 3.43
N TYR A 57 0.68 19.17 3.91
CA TYR A 57 -0.51 19.02 3.09
C TYR A 57 -0.85 20.36 2.42
N CYS A 58 -1.28 20.32 1.16
CA CYS A 58 -1.80 21.48 0.43
C CYS A 58 -3.17 21.12 -0.13
N LEU A 59 -4.21 21.76 0.40
CA LEU A 59 -5.58 21.51 0.00
C LEU A 59 -5.86 21.94 -1.45
N GLU A 60 -5.15 22.98 -1.90
CA GLU A 60 -5.27 23.58 -3.22
C GLU A 60 -4.53 22.79 -4.31
N ALA A 61 -3.66 21.85 -3.94
CA ALA A 61 -2.90 21.00 -4.86
C ALA A 61 -3.80 19.88 -5.44
N TRP A 62 -4.79 20.28 -6.24
CA TRP A 62 -5.72 19.36 -6.88
C TRP A 62 -5.06 18.53 -7.98
N VAL A 63 -5.33 17.23 -8.01
CA VAL A 63 -4.91 16.31 -9.07
C VAL A 63 -6.10 15.49 -9.56
N SER A 64 -6.16 15.27 -10.87
CA SER A 64 -7.10 14.34 -11.49
C SER A 64 -6.33 13.17 -12.10
N GLU A 65 -6.68 11.95 -11.72
CA GLU A 65 -6.15 10.73 -12.35
C GLU A 65 -7.20 10.11 -13.28
N TYR A 66 -6.79 9.78 -14.51
CA TYR A 66 -7.61 8.98 -15.41
C TYR A 66 -7.47 7.49 -15.07
N LEU A 67 -8.59 6.86 -14.72
CA LEU A 67 -8.66 5.40 -14.50
C LEU A 67 -9.17 4.70 -15.76
N PRO A 68 -8.34 3.95 -16.49
CA PRO A 68 -8.79 3.24 -17.69
C PRO A 68 -9.83 2.17 -17.35
N PRO A 69 -10.78 1.84 -18.26
CA PRO A 69 -11.90 0.95 -17.98
C PRO A 69 -11.53 -0.45 -17.49
N HIS A 70 -10.33 -0.96 -17.80
CA HIS A 70 -9.89 -2.25 -17.30
C HIS A 70 -9.56 -2.22 -15.79
N ARG A 71 -9.15 -1.05 -15.25
CA ARG A 71 -8.83 -0.86 -13.82
C ARG A 71 -10.07 -0.71 -12.95
N THR A 72 -11.24 -0.49 -13.54
CA THR A 72 -12.51 -0.37 -12.81
C THR A 72 -13.27 -1.70 -12.71
N ARG A 73 -12.77 -2.78 -13.32
CA ARG A 73 -13.43 -4.10 -13.31
C ARG A 73 -13.13 -4.89 -12.03
N ILE A 74 -14.12 -5.65 -11.58
CA ILE A 74 -14.05 -6.57 -10.42
C ILE A 74 -12.77 -7.44 -10.39
N PRO A 75 -12.34 -8.10 -11.49
CA PRO A 75 -11.12 -8.91 -11.45
C PRO A 75 -9.85 -8.10 -11.20
N TYR A 76 -9.78 -6.87 -11.73
CA TYR A 76 -8.65 -5.98 -11.46
C TYR A 76 -8.67 -5.54 -10.00
N LEU A 77 -9.81 -5.08 -9.49
CA LEU A 77 -9.95 -4.61 -8.11
C LEU A 77 -9.64 -5.71 -7.09
N PHE A 78 -10.03 -6.96 -7.36
CA PHE A 78 -9.69 -8.10 -6.51
C PHE A 78 -8.18 -8.37 -6.50
N ARG A 79 -7.54 -8.43 -7.68
CA ARG A 79 -6.08 -8.57 -7.79
C ARG A 79 -5.34 -7.41 -7.13
N GLN A 80 -5.83 -6.19 -7.28
CA GLN A 80 -5.32 -5.00 -6.61
C GLN A 80 -5.38 -5.14 -5.08
N GLY A 81 -6.49 -5.66 -4.55
CA GLY A 81 -6.64 -6.00 -3.14
C GLY A 81 -5.55 -6.96 -2.67
N ILE A 82 -5.40 -8.11 -3.35
CA ILE A 82 -4.34 -9.10 -3.07
C ILE A 82 -2.96 -8.43 -3.07
N ARG A 83 -2.65 -7.65 -4.11
CA ARG A 83 -1.38 -6.94 -4.24
C ARG A 83 -1.10 -6.03 -3.04
N ASN A 84 -2.06 -5.18 -2.69
CA ASN A 84 -1.91 -4.24 -1.57
C ASN A 84 -1.70 -4.97 -0.24
N GLY A 85 -2.42 -6.07 -0.02
CA GLY A 85 -2.25 -6.91 1.17
C GLY A 85 -0.86 -7.54 1.26
N ASN A 86 -0.39 -8.08 0.14
CA ASN A 86 0.93 -8.70 0.03
C ASN A 86 2.05 -7.68 0.29
N ALA A 87 2.04 -6.56 -0.44
CA ALA A 87 3.05 -5.52 -0.34
C ALA A 87 3.12 -4.89 1.07
N HIS A 88 1.98 -4.66 1.72
CA HIS A 88 1.95 -4.13 3.09
C HIS A 88 2.60 -5.10 4.09
N THR A 89 2.26 -6.38 4.01
CA THR A 89 2.77 -7.38 4.95
C THR A 89 4.23 -7.71 4.73
N ARG A 90 4.66 -7.80 3.46
CA ARG A 90 6.06 -7.95 3.09
C ARG A 90 6.91 -6.84 3.71
N ARG A 91 6.55 -5.57 3.47
CA ARG A 91 7.26 -4.40 4.06
C ARG A 91 7.33 -4.47 5.57
N LYS A 92 6.22 -4.83 6.24
CA LYS A 92 6.20 -4.95 7.70
C LYS A 92 7.17 -6.02 8.19
N ILE A 93 7.26 -7.17 7.52
CA ILE A 93 8.21 -8.23 7.87
C ILE A 93 9.66 -7.78 7.62
N GLU A 94 9.94 -7.17 6.47
CA GLU A 94 11.28 -6.70 6.10
C GLU A 94 11.82 -5.66 7.09
N SER A 95 10.96 -4.74 7.56
CA SER A 95 11.30 -3.71 8.56
C SER A 95 11.63 -4.23 9.96
N CYS A 96 11.23 -5.46 10.32
CA CYS A 96 11.26 -5.92 11.71
C CYS A 96 12.51 -6.67 12.16
N GLY A 97 13.59 -6.70 11.35
CA GLY A 97 14.89 -7.27 11.75
C GLY A 97 14.77 -8.64 12.46
N LYS A 98 15.16 -8.71 13.74
CA LYS A 98 15.11 -9.94 14.57
C LYS A 98 13.69 -10.43 14.90
N GLY A 99 12.66 -9.59 14.81
CA GLY A 99 11.26 -9.91 15.14
C GLY A 99 10.44 -10.52 13.99
N ARG A 100 11.08 -10.87 12.87
CA ARG A 100 10.41 -11.34 11.64
C ARG A 100 9.43 -12.50 11.86
N PHE A 101 9.80 -13.48 12.68
CA PHE A 101 8.95 -14.65 12.93
C PHE A 101 7.65 -14.29 13.65
N SER A 102 7.74 -13.51 14.75
CA SER A 102 6.56 -13.07 15.50
C SER A 102 5.64 -12.20 14.64
N VAL A 103 6.22 -11.35 13.78
CA VAL A 103 5.44 -10.52 12.83
C VAL A 103 4.73 -11.39 11.80
N ARG A 104 5.38 -12.43 11.26
CA ARG A 104 4.73 -13.39 10.36
C ARG A 104 3.54 -14.07 11.03
N LEU A 105 3.72 -14.60 12.25
CA LEU A 105 2.66 -15.27 12.99
C LEU A 105 1.47 -14.31 13.25
N PHE A 106 1.77 -13.09 13.70
CA PHE A 106 0.76 -12.05 13.90
C PHE A 106 0.02 -11.71 12.61
N MET A 107 0.73 -11.60 11.47
CA MET A 107 0.13 -11.31 10.17
C MET A 107 -0.74 -12.46 9.67
N ILE A 108 -0.36 -13.72 9.92
CA ILE A 108 -1.18 -14.90 9.63
C ILE A 108 -2.47 -14.87 10.45
N ALA A 109 -2.38 -14.71 11.78
CA ALA A 109 -3.56 -14.63 12.64
C ALA A 109 -4.50 -13.48 12.21
N LYS A 110 -3.92 -12.32 11.90
CA LYS A 110 -4.63 -11.15 11.37
C LYS A 110 -5.30 -11.45 10.02
N ALA A 111 -4.61 -12.14 9.11
CA ALA A 111 -5.15 -12.52 7.81
C ALA A 111 -6.35 -13.47 7.94
N LEU A 112 -6.25 -14.46 8.83
CA LEU A 112 -7.31 -15.42 9.07
C LEU A 112 -8.53 -14.72 9.68
N PHE A 113 -8.35 -13.95 10.75
CA PHE A 113 -9.44 -13.23 11.42
C PHE A 113 -10.16 -12.25 10.50
N TYR A 114 -9.42 -11.33 9.85
CA TYR A 114 -10.06 -10.38 8.94
C TYR A 114 -10.48 -11.01 7.62
N GLY A 115 -9.82 -12.09 7.19
CA GLY A 115 -10.19 -12.87 6.02
C GLY A 115 -11.56 -13.49 6.18
N THR A 116 -11.79 -14.24 7.26
CA THR A 116 -13.10 -14.84 7.57
C THR A 116 -14.17 -13.78 7.75
N ALA A 117 -13.89 -12.70 8.50
CA ALA A 117 -14.83 -11.59 8.66
C ALA A 117 -15.20 -10.93 7.32
N SER A 118 -14.21 -10.67 6.46
CA SER A 118 -14.45 -10.08 5.14
C SER A 118 -15.20 -11.02 4.19
N LEU A 119 -14.98 -12.34 4.28
CA LEU A 119 -15.72 -13.34 3.51
C LEU A 119 -17.17 -13.43 3.99
N ALA A 120 -17.41 -13.44 5.30
CA ALA A 120 -18.75 -13.44 5.87
C ALA A 120 -19.55 -12.19 5.43
N LEU A 121 -18.90 -11.02 5.45
CA LEU A 121 -19.52 -9.77 5.00
C LEU A 121 -19.71 -9.72 3.48
N LEU A 122 -18.80 -10.30 2.70
CA LEU A 122 -19.00 -10.49 1.26
C LEU A 122 -20.28 -11.30 0.99
N ILE A 123 -20.45 -12.44 1.67
CA ILE A 123 -21.63 -13.30 1.55
C ILE A 123 -22.90 -12.56 1.99
N ALA A 124 -22.86 -11.89 3.14
CA ALA A 124 -24.00 -11.16 3.69
C ALA A 124 -24.48 -10.01 2.78
N PHE A 125 -23.57 -9.39 2.03
CA PHE A 125 -23.87 -8.27 1.14
C PHE A 125 -23.90 -8.64 -0.35
N LEU A 126 -23.95 -9.93 -0.71
CA LEU A 126 -24.06 -10.37 -2.12
C LEU A 126 -25.15 -9.63 -2.93
N PRO A 127 -26.35 -9.34 -2.38
CA PRO A 127 -27.38 -8.61 -3.13
C PRO A 127 -27.07 -7.13 -3.39
N VAL A 128 -26.01 -6.57 -2.79
CA VAL A 128 -25.64 -5.15 -2.89
C VAL A 128 -24.27 -5.03 -3.56
N PRO A 129 -24.20 -4.91 -4.91
CA PRO A 129 -22.96 -5.00 -5.68
C PRO A 129 -21.82 -4.09 -5.20
N ALA A 130 -22.15 -2.85 -4.80
CA ALA A 130 -21.16 -1.91 -4.29
C ALA A 130 -20.52 -2.39 -2.98
N ARG A 131 -21.33 -2.92 -2.05
CA ARG A 131 -20.85 -3.40 -0.75
C ARG A 131 -20.13 -4.74 -0.88
N SER A 132 -20.66 -5.68 -1.66
CA SER A 132 -19.99 -6.96 -1.93
C SER A 132 -18.63 -6.73 -2.58
N THR A 133 -18.51 -5.81 -3.53
CA THR A 133 -17.23 -5.46 -4.16
C THR A 133 -16.20 -4.96 -3.14
N ILE A 134 -16.59 -4.09 -2.21
CA ILE A 134 -15.70 -3.61 -1.13
C ILE A 134 -15.19 -4.77 -0.28
N TRP A 135 -16.08 -5.68 0.13
CA TRP A 135 -15.70 -6.83 0.95
C TRP A 135 -14.87 -7.86 0.17
N MET A 136 -15.12 -8.03 -1.12
CA MET A 136 -14.30 -8.84 -2.02
C MET A 136 -12.86 -8.29 -2.12
N ILE A 137 -12.69 -6.97 -2.27
CA ILE A 137 -11.36 -6.34 -2.28
C ILE A 137 -10.64 -6.55 -0.93
N ARG A 138 -11.37 -6.38 0.18
CA ARG A 138 -10.83 -6.62 1.53
C ARG A 138 -10.44 -8.09 1.75
N PHE A 139 -11.24 -9.02 1.26
CA PHE A 139 -10.93 -10.45 1.27
C PHE A 139 -9.67 -10.75 0.46
N GLY A 140 -9.58 -10.21 -0.76
CA GLY A 140 -8.36 -10.27 -1.58
C GLY A 140 -7.14 -9.74 -0.83
N SER A 141 -7.25 -8.59 -0.15
CA SER A 141 -6.17 -8.06 0.69
C SER A 141 -5.74 -9.00 1.83
N ASN A 142 -6.66 -9.72 2.45
CA ASN A 142 -6.32 -10.73 3.45
C ASN A 142 -5.64 -11.97 2.85
N ILE A 143 -6.02 -12.40 1.64
CA ILE A 143 -5.29 -13.43 0.90
C ILE A 143 -3.85 -12.97 0.67
N GLY A 144 -3.67 -11.76 0.12
CA GLY A 144 -2.34 -11.19 -0.13
C GLY A 144 -1.47 -11.13 1.13
N ARG A 145 -2.05 -10.70 2.25
CA ARG A 145 -1.41 -10.67 3.57
C ARG A 145 -0.94 -12.06 4.01
N PHE A 146 -1.81 -13.07 3.88
CA PHE A 146 -1.46 -14.45 4.22
C PHE A 146 -0.30 -14.95 3.35
N LEU A 147 -0.38 -14.77 2.02
CA LEU A 147 0.66 -15.19 1.08
C LEU A 147 2.03 -14.59 1.43
N ALA A 148 2.10 -13.28 1.68
CA ALA A 148 3.35 -12.63 2.09
C ALA A 148 3.87 -13.18 3.43
N ALA A 149 2.97 -13.42 4.40
CA ALA A 149 3.34 -13.92 5.71
C ALA A 149 3.89 -15.36 5.68
N VAL A 150 3.49 -16.19 4.70
CA VAL A 150 4.07 -17.53 4.45
C VAL A 150 5.27 -17.51 3.49
N GLY A 151 5.63 -16.35 2.94
CA GLY A 151 6.83 -16.18 2.12
C GLY A 151 6.60 -16.11 0.61
N TRP A 152 5.34 -16.13 0.16
CA TRP A 152 5.01 -15.87 -1.24
C TRP A 152 4.83 -14.37 -1.48
N ASN A 153 5.83 -13.79 -2.15
CA ASN A 153 5.81 -12.41 -2.61
C ASN A 153 5.31 -12.38 -4.04
N ILE A 154 4.35 -11.50 -4.33
CA ILE A 154 3.82 -11.40 -5.69
C ILE A 154 4.47 -10.22 -6.40
N GLU A 155 5.29 -10.52 -7.41
CA GLU A 155 6.01 -9.56 -8.24
C GLU A 155 5.24 -9.33 -9.54
N PHE A 156 5.10 -8.08 -9.99
CA PHE A 156 4.15 -7.76 -11.06
C PHE A 156 4.66 -6.80 -12.14
N TYR A 157 5.89 -6.29 -12.04
CA TYR A 157 6.54 -5.64 -13.18
C TYR A 157 7.55 -6.64 -13.78
N ARG A 158 7.17 -7.23 -14.91
CA ARG A 158 8.06 -7.84 -15.90
C ARG A 158 7.85 -7.12 -17.22
#